data_AF-X1V080-F1
#
_entry.id   AF-X1V080-F1
#
_cell.length_a   1.000
_cell.length_b   1.000
_cell.length_c   1.000
_cell.angle_alpha   90.00
_cell.angle_beta   90.00
_cell.angle_gamma   90.00
#
_symmetry.space_group_name_H-M   'P 1'
#
loop_
_entity.id
_entity.type
_entity.pdbx_description
1 polymer ?
#
loop_
_entity_poly.entity_id
_entity_poly.type
_entity_poly.pdbx_seq_one_letter_code
_entity_poly.pdbx_strand_id
1 'polypeptide(L)'
;MPVISNCFKRGFRRAMIPFVILILAWSLKNCCDSLKTGEFLTAILAGRVSPHWFPPAVFLVASVTSFATGTSYGTMAILIPTAIPVAFALDGNTYGLTTMISLGAVLDGAIFGDHCSPISDT
;
A
#
# COMPACT_ATOMS: atom_id res chain seq x y z
N MET A 1 7.41 13.99 35.46
CA MET A 1 6.33 13.13 34.93
C MET A 1 5.33 13.79 33.97
N PRO A 2 5.01 15.10 33.97
CA PRO A 2 3.97 15.65 33.06
C PRO A 2 4.40 15.76 31.60
N VAL A 3 5.71 15.89 31.32
CA VAL A 3 6.25 16.00 29.96
C VAL A 3 6.04 14.71 29.16
N ILE A 4 6.24 13.54 29.79
CA ILE A 4 6.04 12.24 29.14
C ILE A 4 4.57 12.04 28.75
N SER A 5 3.64 12.39 29.65
CA SER A 5 2.20 12.28 29.38
C SER A 5 1.77 13.20 28.23
N ASN A 6 2.30 14.42 28.16
CA ASN A 6 1.99 15.37 27.09
C ASN A 6 2.59 14.94 25.73
N CYS A 7 3.81 14.40 25.72
CA CYS A 7 4.41 13.84 24.51
C CYS A 7 3.61 12.63 23.98
N PHE A 8 3.18 11.74 24.88
CA PHE A 8 2.36 10.59 24.52
C PHE A 8 1.02 11.00 23.92
N LYS A 9 0.29 11.94 24.56
CA LYS A 9 -0.97 12.47 24.03
C LYS A 9 -0.82 13.12 22.66
N ARG A 10 0.28 13.85 22.43
CA ARG A 10 0.55 14.51 21.15
C ARG A 10 0.90 13.50 20.04
N GLY A 11 1.69 12.48 20.36
CA GLY A 11 1.98 11.37 19.44
C GLY A 11 0.71 10.59 19.08
N PHE A 12 -0.09 10.22 20.08
CA PHE A 12 -1.36 9.53 19.87
C PHE A 12 -2.31 10.32 18.96
N ARG A 13 -2.47 11.64 19.21
CA ARG A 13 -3.30 12.51 18.37
C ARG A 13 -2.85 12.53 16.90
N ARG A 14 -1.54 12.55 16.64
CA ARG A 14 -0.99 12.49 15.27
C ARG A 14 -1.18 11.13 14.61
N ALA A 15 -1.13 10.05 15.40
CA ALA A 15 -1.32 8.68 14.91
C ALA A 15 -2.79 8.32 14.62
N MET A 16 -3.77 9.10 15.10
CA MET A 16 -5.19 8.80 14.88
C MET A 16 -5.61 8.81 13.40
N ILE A 17 -5.10 9.75 12.61
CA ILE A 17 -5.41 9.81 11.18
C ILE A 17 -4.93 8.55 10.44
N PRO A 18 -3.64 8.15 10.49
CA PRO A 18 -3.19 6.93 9.83
C PRO A 18 -3.85 5.66 10.38
N PHE A 19 -4.23 5.65 11.66
CA PHE A 19 -4.97 4.53 12.26
C PHE A 19 -6.35 4.32 11.63
N VAL A 20 -7.10 5.41 11.41
CA VAL A 20 -8.39 5.35 10.70
C VAL A 20 -8.20 4.87 9.26
N ILE A 21 -7.19 5.39 8.57
CA ILE A 21 -6.92 4.99 7.18
C ILE A 21 -6.55 3.49 7.11
N LEU A 22 -5.77 2.96 8.05
CA LEU A 22 -5.45 1.52 8.14
C LEU A 22 -6.71 0.65 8.30
N ILE A 23 -7.66 1.07 9.14
CA ILE A 23 -8.92 0.35 9.32
C ILE A 23 -9.74 0.35 8.02
N LEU A 24 -9.80 1.50 7.34
CA LEU A 24 -10.47 1.61 6.04
C LEU A 24 -9.77 0.76 4.96
N ALA A 25 -8.43 0.73 4.96
CA ALA A 25 -7.63 -0.06 4.04
C ALA A 25 -7.89 -1.57 4.24
N TRP A 26 -7.94 -2.07 5.48
CA TRP A 26 -8.33 -3.45 5.76
C TRP A 26 -9.77 -3.77 5.37
N SER A 27 -10.68 -2.81 5.55
CA SER A 27 -12.07 -2.97 5.11
C SER A 27 -12.15 -3.09 3.58
N LEU A 28 -11.43 -2.24 2.85
CA LEU A 28 -11.33 -2.30 1.39
C LEU A 28 -10.70 -3.61 0.92
N LYS A 29 -9.62 -4.07 1.57
CA LYS A 29 -9.03 -5.39 1.33
C LYS A 29 -10.08 -6.50 1.47
N ASN A 30 -10.84 -6.52 2.57
CA ASN A 30 -11.86 -7.54 2.79
C ASN A 30 -12.98 -7.51 1.73
N CYS A 31 -13.35 -6.31 1.26
CA CYS A 31 -14.26 -6.17 0.12
C CYS A 31 -13.65 -6.73 -1.17
N CYS A 32 -12.38 -6.43 -1.48
CA CYS A 32 -11.68 -6.96 -2.65
C CYS A 32 -11.56 -8.49 -2.62
N ASP A 33 -11.32 -9.07 -1.43
CA ASP A 33 -11.28 -10.53 -1.20
C ASP A 33 -12.67 -11.14 -1.39
N SER A 34 -13.71 -10.52 -0.83
CA SER A 34 -15.11 -10.97 -0.97
C SER A 34 -15.59 -10.94 -2.42
N LEU A 35 -15.14 -9.94 -3.19
CA LEU A 35 -15.40 -9.81 -4.62
C LEU A 35 -14.50 -10.72 -5.48
N LYS A 36 -13.56 -11.46 -4.86
CA LYS A 36 -12.58 -12.30 -5.54
C LYS A 36 -11.86 -11.57 -6.65
N THR A 37 -11.49 -10.31 -6.38
CA THR A 37 -10.89 -9.41 -7.38
C THR A 37 -9.61 -10.01 -7.97
N GLY A 38 -8.83 -10.74 -7.15
CA GLY A 38 -7.68 -11.50 -7.62
C GLY A 38 -8.05 -12.58 -8.64
N GLU A 39 -9.09 -13.39 -8.38
CA GLU A 39 -9.57 -14.42 -9.31
C GLU A 39 -10.15 -13.80 -10.60
N PHE A 40 -10.86 -12.67 -10.49
CA PHE A 40 -11.37 -11.93 -11.65
C PHE A 40 -10.23 -11.40 -12.52
N LEU A 41 -9.20 -10.82 -11.89
CA LEU A 41 -8.03 -10.29 -12.58
C LEU A 41 -7.23 -11.44 -13.21
N THR A 42 -6.97 -12.54 -12.49
CA THR A 42 -6.32 -13.72 -13.10
C THR A 42 -7.14 -14.31 -14.24
N ALA A 43 -8.47 -14.37 -14.15
CA ALA A 43 -9.34 -14.90 -15.20
C ALA A 43 -9.34 -14.03 -16.47
N ILE A 44 -9.31 -12.70 -16.34
CA ILE A 44 -9.23 -11.78 -17.49
C ILE A 44 -7.83 -11.77 -18.10
N LEU A 45 -6.79 -11.83 -17.26
CA LEU A 45 -5.40 -11.79 -17.71
C LEU A 45 -4.89 -13.15 -18.19
N ALA A 46 -5.57 -14.25 -17.84
CA ALA A 46 -5.26 -15.60 -18.29
C ALA A 46 -5.19 -15.63 -19.83
N GLY A 47 -3.98 -15.76 -20.36
CA GLY A 47 -3.69 -15.83 -21.80
C GLY A 47 -3.57 -14.49 -22.52
N ARG A 48 -3.69 -13.33 -21.84
CA ARG A 48 -3.61 -12.00 -22.47
C ARG A 48 -2.51 -11.10 -21.90
N VAL A 49 -2.23 -11.18 -20.60
CA VAL A 49 -1.26 -10.29 -19.93
C VAL A 49 -0.55 -11.06 -18.82
N SER A 50 0.78 -11.03 -18.83
CA SER A 50 1.56 -11.69 -17.77
C SER A 50 1.31 -11.03 -16.41
N PRO A 51 1.20 -11.78 -15.29
CA PRO A 51 1.10 -11.24 -13.93
C PRO A 51 2.19 -10.22 -13.55
N HIS A 52 3.26 -10.16 -14.35
CA HIS A 52 4.40 -9.24 -14.23
C HIS A 52 4.03 -7.76 -14.38
N TRP A 53 2.82 -7.42 -14.87
CA TRP A 53 2.37 -6.03 -14.98
C TRP A 53 1.78 -5.46 -13.68
N PHE A 54 1.47 -6.31 -12.70
CA PHE A 54 0.92 -5.86 -11.42
C PHE A 54 1.92 -5.02 -10.59
N PRO A 55 3.19 -5.46 -10.40
CA PRO A 55 4.16 -4.68 -9.61
C PRO A 55 4.45 -3.27 -10.17
N PRO A 56 4.66 -3.06 -11.50
CA PRO A 56 4.82 -1.72 -12.06
C PRO A 56 3.62 -0.79 -11.82
N ALA A 57 2.40 -1.33 -11.90
CA ALA A 57 1.20 -0.56 -11.61
C ALA A 57 1.14 -0.14 -10.12
N VAL A 58 1.48 -1.07 -9.22
CA VAL A 58 1.55 -0.79 -7.78
C VAL A 58 2.62 0.26 -7.46
N PHE A 59 3.79 0.21 -8.11
CA PHE A 59 4.83 1.24 -7.99
C PHE A 59 4.32 2.63 -8.38
N LEU A 60 3.60 2.74 -9.51
CA LEU A 60 3.03 4.01 -9.96
C LEU A 60 1.97 4.55 -8.99
N VAL A 61 1.10 3.68 -8.48
CA VAL A 61 0.10 4.08 -7.49
C VAL A 61 0.78 4.54 -6.20
N ALA A 62 1.80 3.81 -5.72
CA ALA A 62 2.56 4.18 -4.53
C ALA A 62 3.29 5.52 -4.70
N SER A 63 3.93 5.75 -5.84
CA SER A 63 4.62 7.01 -6.13
C SER A 63 3.68 8.19 -6.24
N VAL A 64 2.56 8.07 -6.97
CA VAL A 64 1.57 9.16 -7.07
C VAL A 64 0.93 9.46 -5.71
N THR A 65 0.60 8.42 -4.93
CA THR A 65 0.04 8.59 -3.59
C THR A 65 1.03 9.28 -2.67
N SER A 66 2.29 8.82 -2.62
CA SER A 66 3.30 9.45 -1.79
C SER A 66 3.64 10.87 -2.24
N PHE A 67 3.68 11.11 -3.55
CA PHE A 67 3.85 12.45 -4.12
C PHE A 67 2.74 13.41 -3.68
N ALA A 68 1.48 12.95 -3.70
CA ALA A 68 0.34 13.77 -3.28
C ALA A 68 0.29 13.99 -1.77
N THR A 69 0.69 12.99 -0.97
CA THR A 69 0.59 13.04 0.49
C THR A 69 1.85 13.58 1.17
N GLY A 70 2.99 13.62 0.47
CA GLY A 70 4.29 14.04 1.00
C GLY A 70 4.78 13.19 2.17
N THR A 71 4.42 11.90 2.21
CA THR A 71 4.89 10.98 3.26
C THR A 71 5.10 9.54 2.77
N SER A 72 6.31 9.01 2.97
CA SER A 72 6.66 7.63 2.66
C SER A 72 5.91 6.62 3.55
N TYR A 73 6.00 6.79 4.87
CA TYR A 73 5.44 5.83 5.84
C TYR A 73 3.92 5.75 5.81
N GLY A 74 3.23 6.87 5.54
CA GLY A 74 1.78 6.88 5.36
C GLY A 74 1.36 6.06 4.15
N THR A 75 2.05 6.25 3.03
CA THR A 75 1.81 5.50 1.79
C THR A 75 2.03 4.00 1.97
N MET A 76 3.14 3.61 2.59
CA MET A 76 3.44 2.20 2.89
C MET A 76 2.37 1.57 3.80
N ALA A 77 1.93 2.30 4.84
CA ALA A 77 0.89 1.83 5.75
C ALA A 77 -0.44 1.55 5.03
N ILE A 78 -0.75 2.27 3.95
CA ILE A 78 -2.00 2.10 3.20
C ILE A 78 -1.88 1.00 2.15
N LEU A 79 -0.78 0.99 1.40
CA LEU A 79 -0.62 0.13 0.21
C LEU A 79 -0.16 -1.28 0.53
N ILE A 80 0.64 -1.49 1.58
CA ILE A 80 1.02 -2.84 2.00
C ILE A 80 -0.21 -3.72 2.33
N PRO A 81 -1.15 -3.29 3.19
CA PRO A 81 -2.31 -4.12 3.51
C PRO A 81 -3.34 -4.25 2.39
N THR A 82 -3.26 -3.46 1.32
CA THR A 82 -4.24 -3.49 0.21
C THR A 82 -3.68 -4.15 -1.06
N ALA A 83 -2.44 -3.86 -1.45
CA ALA A 83 -1.82 -4.37 -2.68
C ALA A 83 -1.21 -5.77 -2.54
N ILE A 84 -0.59 -6.08 -1.39
CA ILE A 84 0.09 -7.37 -1.17
C ILE A 84 -0.87 -8.57 -1.18
N PRO A 85 -2.07 -8.50 -0.58
CA PRO A 85 -3.04 -9.58 -0.65
C PRO A 85 -3.52 -9.87 -2.07
N VAL A 86 -3.65 -8.82 -2.90
CA VAL A 86 -3.98 -8.98 -4.32
C VAL A 86 -2.83 -9.65 -5.06
N ALA A 87 -1.58 -9.24 -4.82
CA ALA A 87 -0.39 -9.88 -5.39
C ALA A 87 -0.28 -11.36 -5.00
N PHE A 88 -0.59 -11.68 -3.74
CA PHE A 88 -0.61 -13.04 -3.21
C PHE A 88 -1.68 -13.92 -3.90
N ALA A 89 -2.86 -13.36 -4.16
CA ALA A 89 -3.89 -14.04 -4.92
C ALA A 89 -3.47 -14.28 -6.39
N LEU A 90 -2.77 -13.32 -7.00
CA LEU A 90 -2.23 -13.45 -8.37
C LEU A 90 -1.14 -14.53 -8.48
N ASP A 91 -0.36 -14.75 -7.42
CA ASP A 91 0.62 -15.84 -7.31
C ASP A 91 -0.01 -17.19 -6.90
N GLY A 92 -1.34 -17.32 -6.96
CA GLY A 92 -2.03 -18.57 -6.64
C GLY A 92 -1.95 -18.93 -5.15
N ASN A 93 -2.00 -17.94 -4.26
CA ASN A 93 -1.88 -18.08 -2.81
C ASN A 93 -0.52 -18.64 -2.37
N THR A 94 0.54 -18.32 -3.11
CA THR A 94 1.92 -18.57 -2.73
C THR A 94 2.67 -17.24 -2.67
N TYR A 95 3.67 -17.12 -1.79
CA TYR A 95 4.58 -15.98 -1.80
C TYR A 95 5.56 -16.11 -2.98
N GLY A 96 5.06 -15.89 -4.18
CA GLY A 96 5.79 -15.98 -5.43
C GLY A 96 6.52 -14.69 -5.79
N LEU A 97 7.00 -14.65 -7.03
CA LEU A 97 7.76 -13.53 -7.58
C LEU A 97 6.92 -12.24 -7.61
N THR A 98 5.64 -12.32 -7.96
CA THR A 98 4.76 -11.15 -8.10
C THR A 98 4.55 -10.47 -6.75
N THR A 99 4.34 -11.25 -5.69
CA THR A 99 4.13 -10.75 -4.32
C THR A 99 5.37 -10.07 -3.77
N MET A 100 6.54 -10.69 -3.94
CA MET A 100 7.80 -10.12 -3.46
C MET A 100 8.18 -8.83 -4.20
N ILE A 101 8.05 -8.82 -5.53
CA ILE A 101 8.34 -7.62 -6.33
C ILE A 101 7.31 -6.53 -6.04
N SER A 102 6.03 -6.87 -5.82
CA SER A 102 5.00 -5.88 -5.45
C SER A 102 5.29 -5.23 -4.10
N LEU A 103 5.85 -5.98 -3.13
CA LEU A 103 6.30 -5.40 -1.86
C LEU A 103 7.43 -4.41 -2.07
N GLY A 104 8.45 -4.78 -2.84
CA GLY A 104 9.53 -3.86 -3.23
C GLY A 104 9.00 -2.62 -3.96
N ALA A 105 8.06 -2.81 -4.89
CA ALA A 105 7.42 -1.74 -5.65
C ALA A 105 6.67 -0.73 -4.76
N VAL A 106 5.98 -1.19 -3.71
CA VAL A 106 5.34 -0.29 -2.73
C VAL A 106 6.39 0.50 -1.95
N LEU A 107 7.46 -0.15 -1.49
CA LEU A 107 8.51 0.48 -0.70
C LEU A 107 9.25 1.55 -1.51
N ASP A 108 9.77 1.18 -2.69
CA ASP A 108 10.49 2.10 -3.58
C ASP A 108 9.57 3.20 -4.12
N GLY A 109 8.34 2.86 -4.50
CA GLY A 109 7.37 3.83 -5.01
C GLY A 109 7.01 4.87 -3.97
N ALA A 110 6.81 4.45 -2.72
CA ALA A 110 6.52 5.36 -1.62
C ALA A 110 7.70 6.31 -1.34
N ILE A 111 8.93 5.82 -1.33
CA ILE A 111 10.13 6.65 -1.15
C ILE A 111 10.31 7.61 -2.32
N PHE A 112 10.22 7.11 -3.55
CA PHE A 112 10.37 7.91 -4.76
C PHE A 112 9.35 9.07 -4.81
N GLY A 113 8.08 8.79 -4.53
CA GLY A 113 7.04 9.81 -4.54
C GLY A 113 7.25 10.88 -3.46
N ASP A 114 7.75 10.50 -2.28
CA ASP A 114 8.02 11.42 -1.18
C ASP A 114 9.10 12.43 -1.57
N HIS A 115 10.22 11.95 -2.11
CA HIS A 115 11.32 12.80 -2.57
C HIS A 115 10.97 13.73 -3.74
N CYS A 116 10.01 13.34 -4.58
CA CYS A 116 9.57 14.17 -5.69
C CYS A 116 8.49 15.18 -5.27
N SER A 117 7.88 15.03 -4.10
CA SER A 117 6.72 15.82 -3.69
C SER A 117 7.11 17.27 -3.37
N PRO A 118 6.44 18.28 -3.93
CA PRO A 118 6.64 19.69 -3.56
C PRO A 118 6.09 20.04 -2.17
N ILE A 119 5.33 19.13 -1.54
CA ILE A 119 4.70 19.30 -0.22
C ILE A 119 5.46 18.52 0.87
N SER A 120 6.36 17.62 0.49
CA SER A 120 7.08 16.82 1.47
C SER A 120 8.04 17.66 2.30
N ASP A 121 8.17 17.25 3.55
CA ASP A 121 9.05 17.83 4.58
C ASP A 121 10.44 17.14 4.56
N THR A 122 10.70 16.25 3.59
CA THR A 122 11.99 15.59 3.30
C THR A 122 12.73 16.24 2.16
#